data_AF-A0A1V8RPV7-F1
#
_entry.id   AF-A0A1V8RPV7-F1
#
_cell.length_a   1.000
_cell.length_b   1.000
_cell.length_c   1.000
_cell.angle_alpha   90.00
_cell.angle_beta   90.00
_cell.angle_gamma   90.00
#
_symmetry.space_group_name_H-M   'P 1'
#
loop_
_entity.id
_entity.type
_entity.pdbx_description
1 polymer ?
#
loop_
_entity_poly.entity_id
_entity_poly.type
_entity_poly.pdbx_seq_one_letter_code
_entity_poly.pdbx_strand_id
1 'polypeptide(L)'
;MESANDREIDLLAVVAVLWKGRWTILATMLFALVVGIILYAVVPRSYESVATVFPLRQSQYAGYIELATSTALPSAGENQNEQDAGVKAAFPYSRDDLFKEFTRYLQNPAHLLEIAEQSQILKTGKGTQPGQDDALAFVRSIVFADPSEKNPGFTMRVRAENREALGNFVSSSLKQASVDLAQSLKCQRRSKIRPLGGAKVGHFAPQVGNVGRA
;
A
#
# COMPACT_ATOMS: atom_id res chain seq x y z
N MET A 1 -52.54 -47.92 -24.97
CA MET A 1 -51.94 -46.82 -25.74
C MET A 1 -52.21 -45.55 -24.95
N GLU A 2 -51.37 -45.28 -23.95
CA GLU A 2 -51.38 -44.02 -23.20
C GLU A 2 -50.74 -42.95 -24.08
N SER A 3 -51.52 -41.94 -24.39
CA SER A 3 -51.19 -40.86 -25.31
C SER A 3 -50.07 -40.00 -24.73
N ALA A 4 -49.07 -39.70 -25.55
CA ALA A 4 -47.90 -38.88 -25.26
C ALA A 4 -48.17 -37.39 -24.91
N ASN A 5 -49.42 -37.02 -24.58
CA ASN A 5 -49.86 -35.65 -24.33
C ASN A 5 -49.69 -35.17 -22.88
N ASP A 6 -49.44 -36.05 -21.91
CA ASP A 6 -49.23 -35.66 -20.50
C ASP A 6 -47.83 -35.04 -20.21
N ARG A 7 -47.07 -34.72 -21.27
CA ARG A 7 -45.73 -34.09 -21.17
C ARG A 7 -45.68 -32.62 -21.58
N GLU A 8 -46.77 -32.06 -22.08
CA GLU A 8 -46.80 -30.65 -22.48
C GLU A 8 -47.30 -29.80 -21.31
N ILE A 9 -46.46 -28.87 -20.84
CA ILE A 9 -46.85 -27.89 -19.82
C ILE A 9 -47.89 -26.97 -20.47
N ASP A 10 -49.14 -27.12 -20.06
CA ASP A 10 -50.23 -26.29 -20.56
C ASP A 10 -50.12 -24.86 -20.00
N LEU A 11 -49.47 -23.98 -20.77
CA LEU A 11 -49.12 -22.61 -20.37
C LEU A 11 -50.35 -21.80 -19.95
N LEU A 12 -51.50 -22.04 -20.57
CA LEU A 12 -52.75 -21.34 -20.26
C LEU A 12 -53.31 -21.76 -18.89
N ALA A 13 -53.20 -23.03 -18.54
CA ALA A 13 -53.60 -23.52 -17.22
C ALA A 13 -52.75 -22.91 -16.11
N VAL A 14 -51.43 -22.76 -16.34
CA VAL A 14 -50.52 -22.10 -15.40
C VAL A 14 -50.86 -20.62 -15.22
N VAL A 15 -51.17 -19.90 -16.31
CA VAL A 15 -51.56 -18.48 -16.26
C VAL A 15 -52.87 -18.28 -15.51
N ALA A 16 -53.86 -19.17 -15.71
CA ALA A 16 -55.14 -19.11 -15.00
C ALA A 16 -54.97 -19.29 -13.48
N VAL A 17 -54.09 -20.21 -13.06
CA VAL A 17 -53.75 -20.42 -11.64
C VAL A 17 -53.03 -19.20 -11.07
N LEU A 18 -52.07 -18.61 -11.80
CA LEU A 18 -51.42 -17.36 -11.39
C LEU A 18 -52.42 -16.21 -11.22
N TRP A 19 -53.39 -16.09 -12.13
CA TRP A 19 -54.40 -15.03 -12.09
C TRP A 19 -55.33 -15.14 -10.89
N LYS A 20 -55.68 -16.37 -10.49
CA LYS A 20 -56.45 -16.64 -9.27
C LYS A 20 -55.65 -16.29 -8.01
N GLY A 21 -54.33 -16.51 -8.04
CA GLY A 21 -53.38 -16.20 -6.98
C GLY A 21 -52.87 -14.75 -6.95
N ARG A 22 -53.41 -13.84 -7.76
CA ARG A 22 -52.89 -12.45 -7.92
C ARG A 22 -52.62 -11.70 -6.62
N TRP A 23 -53.47 -11.88 -5.61
CA TRP A 23 -53.31 -11.23 -4.31
C TRP A 23 -52.16 -11.82 -3.51
N THR A 24 -51.96 -13.13 -3.56
CA THR A 24 -50.81 -13.79 -2.96
C THR A 24 -49.52 -13.35 -3.64
N ILE A 25 -49.51 -13.24 -4.97
CA ILE A 25 -48.37 -12.74 -5.74
C ILE A 25 -48.05 -11.28 -5.37
N LEU A 26 -49.06 -10.42 -5.29
CA LEU A 26 -48.88 -9.03 -4.85
C LEU A 26 -48.35 -8.94 -3.42
N ALA A 27 -48.88 -9.75 -2.51
CA ALA A 27 -48.45 -9.77 -1.11
C ALA A 27 -46.99 -10.23 -0.96
N THR A 28 -46.58 -11.28 -1.67
CA THR A 28 -45.20 -11.77 -1.63
C THR A 28 -44.23 -10.79 -2.30
N MET A 29 -44.63 -10.15 -3.40
CA MET A 29 -43.83 -9.11 -4.05
C MET A 29 -43.65 -7.89 -3.15
N LEU A 30 -44.72 -7.44 -2.48
CA LEU A 30 -44.65 -6.34 -1.53
C LEU A 30 -43.78 -6.69 -0.32
N PHE A 31 -43.91 -7.92 0.21
CA PHE A 31 -43.06 -8.41 1.28
C PHE A 31 -41.59 -8.42 0.89
N ALA A 32 -41.24 -8.97 -0.29
CA ALA A 32 -39.87 -8.97 -0.80
C ALA A 32 -39.33 -7.56 -1.01
N LEU A 33 -40.15 -6.62 -1.49
CA LEU A 33 -39.79 -5.22 -1.65
C LEU A 33 -39.51 -4.55 -0.29
N VAL A 34 -40.36 -4.76 0.71
CA VAL A 34 -40.16 -4.23 2.06
C VAL A 34 -38.88 -4.79 2.68
N VAL A 35 -38.65 -6.10 2.57
CA VAL A 35 -37.40 -6.73 3.04
C VAL A 35 -36.19 -6.14 2.30
N GLY A 36 -36.29 -5.94 0.98
CA GLY A 36 -35.24 -5.32 0.18
C GLY A 36 -34.91 -3.89 0.63
N ILE A 37 -35.93 -3.07 0.93
CA ILE A 37 -35.74 -1.71 1.46
C ILE A 37 -35.08 -1.73 2.84
N ILE A 38 -35.52 -2.63 3.73
CA ILE A 38 -34.95 -2.77 5.07
C ILE A 38 -33.47 -3.16 4.96
N LEU A 39 -33.14 -4.16 4.13
CA LEU A 39 -31.76 -4.58 3.91
C LEU A 39 -30.92 -3.45 3.30
N TYR A 40 -31.46 -2.71 2.34
CA TYR A 40 -30.76 -1.57 1.73
C TYR A 40 -30.41 -0.47 2.74
N ALA A 41 -31.27 -0.24 3.74
CA ALA A 41 -31.04 0.77 4.77
C ALA A 41 -30.07 0.30 5.87
N VAL A 42 -30.02 -1.01 6.17
CA VAL A 42 -29.22 -1.57 7.27
C VAL A 42 -27.82 -1.98 6.83
N VAL A 43 -27.63 -2.43 5.59
CA VAL A 43 -26.33 -2.90 5.11
C VAL A 43 -25.37 -1.72 4.92
N PRO A 44 -24.22 -1.69 5.62
CA PRO A 44 -23.26 -0.60 5.51
C PRO A 44 -22.68 -0.58 4.09
N ARG A 45 -22.55 0.63 3.54
CA ARG A 45 -21.93 0.83 2.23
C ARG A 45 -20.41 0.67 2.39
N SER A 46 -19.83 -0.31 1.71
CA SER A 46 -18.38 -0.48 1.63
C SER A 46 -17.90 -0.03 0.26
N TYR A 47 -16.93 0.89 0.21
CA TYR A 47 -16.23 1.28 -1.00
C TYR A 47 -14.90 0.53 -1.07
N GLU A 48 -14.48 0.17 -2.28
CA GLU A 48 -13.18 -0.47 -2.54
C GLU A 48 -12.33 0.45 -3.42
N SER A 49 -11.08 0.68 -3.02
CA SER A 49 -10.09 1.39 -3.81
C SER A 49 -8.95 0.45 -4.14
N VAL A 50 -8.63 0.38 -5.43
CA VAL A 50 -7.58 -0.49 -5.98
C VAL A 50 -6.53 0.39 -6.63
N ALA A 51 -5.31 0.33 -6.11
CA ALA A 51 -4.16 1.00 -6.70
C ALA A 51 -3.16 -0.03 -7.23
N THR A 52 -2.79 0.11 -8.50
CA THR A 52 -1.78 -0.75 -9.13
C THR A 52 -0.52 0.07 -9.39
N VAL A 53 0.58 -0.36 -8.79
CA VAL A 53 1.91 0.25 -8.92
C VAL A 53 2.76 -0.60 -9.83
N PHE A 54 3.33 0.00 -10.86
CA PHE A 54 4.21 -0.67 -11.80
C PHE A 54 5.69 -0.37 -11.47
N PRO A 55 6.60 -1.28 -11.84
CA PRO A 55 8.03 -0.99 -11.81
C PRO A 55 8.34 0.28 -12.61
N LEU A 56 9.38 1.01 -12.18
CA LEU A 56 9.84 2.21 -12.88
C LEU A 56 10.10 1.90 -14.35
N ARG A 57 9.69 2.80 -15.25
CA ARG A 57 10.05 2.69 -16.67
C ARG A 57 11.53 3.03 -16.84
N GLN A 58 12.14 2.54 -17.93
CA GLN A 58 13.55 2.83 -18.23
C GLN A 58 13.83 4.34 -18.29
N SER A 59 12.91 5.14 -18.84
CA SER A 59 13.03 6.61 -18.88
C SER A 59 13.02 7.26 -17.50
N GLN A 60 12.23 6.72 -16.55
CA GLN A 60 12.17 7.23 -15.18
C GLN A 60 13.42 6.83 -14.39
N TYR A 61 13.94 5.62 -14.64
CA TYR A 61 15.18 5.16 -14.03
C TYR A 61 16.42 5.88 -14.59
N ALA A 62 16.40 6.30 -15.86
CA ALA A 62 17.48 7.07 -16.47
C ALA A 62 17.79 8.35 -15.68
N GLY A 63 16.77 9.05 -15.15
CA GLY A 63 16.99 10.23 -14.30
C GLY A 63 17.72 9.92 -12.98
N TYR A 64 17.51 8.74 -12.40
CA TYR A 64 18.27 8.29 -11.22
C TYR A 64 19.74 8.02 -11.57
N ILE A 65 20.01 7.43 -12.74
CA ILE A 65 21.38 7.20 -13.24
C ILE A 65 22.06 8.52 -13.61
N GLU A 66 21.37 9.46 -14.23
CA GLU A 66 21.89 10.80 -14.54
C GLU A 66 22.26 11.56 -13.26
N LEU A 67 21.45 11.44 -12.21
CA LEU A 67 21.80 11.98 -10.90
C LEU A 67 23.06 11.29 -10.33
N ALA A 68 23.22 9.99 -10.57
CA ALA A 68 24.40 9.24 -10.16
C ALA A 68 25.68 9.71 -10.85
N THR A 69 25.62 9.89 -12.16
CA THR A 69 26.77 10.35 -12.95
C THR A 69 27.10 11.82 -12.71
N SER A 70 26.09 12.69 -12.58
CA SER A 70 26.30 14.11 -12.27
C SER A 70 26.86 14.34 -10.86
N THR A 71 26.47 13.53 -9.87
CA THR A 71 27.05 13.59 -8.52
C THR A 71 28.47 13.03 -8.48
N ALA A 72 28.87 12.22 -9.47
CA ALA A 72 30.18 11.59 -9.56
C ALA A 72 31.22 12.39 -10.36
N LEU A 73 30.89 13.60 -10.82
CA LEU A 73 31.80 14.44 -11.61
C LEU A 73 33.12 14.73 -10.86
N PRO A 74 34.26 14.74 -11.59
CA PRO A 74 35.58 14.52 -11.03
C PRO A 74 36.10 15.71 -10.21
N SER A 75 36.63 15.42 -9.02
CA SER A 75 37.80 16.18 -8.56
C SER A 75 38.94 15.77 -9.49
N ALA A 76 39.47 16.72 -10.27
CA ALA A 76 40.47 16.46 -11.30
C ALA A 76 41.64 15.60 -10.76
N GLY A 77 41.71 14.32 -11.14
CA GLY A 77 42.87 13.46 -10.86
C GLY A 77 42.62 11.99 -10.51
N GLU A 78 41.39 11.53 -10.24
CA GLU A 78 41.14 10.14 -9.82
C GLU A 78 40.90 9.17 -10.98
N ASN A 79 41.39 7.93 -10.83
CA ASN A 79 41.29 6.86 -11.83
C ASN A 79 39.83 6.47 -12.10
N GLN A 80 39.44 6.33 -13.37
CA GLN A 80 38.07 5.95 -13.78
C GLN A 80 37.52 4.70 -13.07
N ASN A 81 38.37 3.72 -12.75
CA ASN A 81 37.98 2.50 -12.04
C ASN A 81 37.55 2.75 -10.57
N GLU A 82 38.18 3.71 -9.88
CA GLU A 82 37.80 4.09 -8.51
C GLU A 82 36.52 4.94 -8.51
N GLN A 83 36.32 5.71 -9.57
CA GLN A 83 35.13 6.53 -9.78
C GLN A 83 33.88 5.66 -10.02
N ASP A 84 33.96 4.67 -10.90
CA ASP A 84 32.88 3.70 -11.15
C ASP A 84 32.53 2.89 -9.90
N ALA A 85 33.54 2.55 -9.08
CA ALA A 85 33.33 1.92 -7.78
C ALA A 85 32.63 2.86 -6.79
N GLY A 86 33.01 4.14 -6.75
CA GLY A 86 32.38 5.19 -5.94
C GLY A 86 30.93 5.48 -6.33
N VAL A 87 30.61 5.52 -7.62
CA VAL A 87 29.23 5.70 -8.12
C VAL A 87 28.36 4.52 -7.72
N LYS A 88 28.83 3.28 -7.96
CA LYS A 88 28.12 2.07 -7.55
C LYS A 88 27.95 1.98 -6.02
N ALA A 89 28.92 2.46 -5.24
CA ALA A 89 28.81 2.52 -3.78
C ALA A 89 27.77 3.56 -3.30
N ALA A 90 27.67 4.71 -3.97
CA ALA A 90 26.76 5.80 -3.64
C ALA A 90 25.33 5.63 -4.19
N PHE A 91 25.16 4.83 -5.25
CA PHE A 91 23.89 4.51 -5.92
C PHE A 91 23.78 3.00 -6.18
N PRO A 92 23.69 2.15 -5.13
CA PRO A 92 23.75 0.69 -5.28
C PRO A 92 22.44 0.03 -5.75
N TYR A 93 21.35 0.81 -5.87
CA TYR A 93 20.03 0.27 -6.15
C TYR A 93 19.78 0.09 -7.63
N SER A 94 19.40 -1.13 -8.02
CA SER A 94 18.79 -1.37 -9.31
C SER A 94 17.34 -0.86 -9.33
N ARG A 95 16.78 -0.76 -10.54
CA ARG A 95 15.37 -0.43 -10.76
C ARG A 95 14.42 -1.34 -9.98
N ASP A 96 14.73 -2.63 -9.94
CA ASP A 96 13.89 -3.64 -9.29
C ASP A 96 14.07 -3.61 -7.77
N ASP A 97 15.27 -3.24 -7.28
CA ASP A 97 15.50 -3.02 -5.85
C ASP A 97 14.73 -1.81 -5.33
N LEU A 98 14.73 -0.69 -6.08
CA LEU A 98 13.93 0.49 -5.72
C LEU A 98 12.44 0.15 -5.63
N PHE A 99 11.95 -0.66 -6.58
CA PHE A 99 10.56 -1.10 -6.57
C PHE A 99 10.26 -2.02 -5.37
N LYS A 100 11.15 -2.98 -5.05
CA LYS A 100 11.01 -3.85 -3.88
C LYS A 100 11.05 -3.08 -2.56
N GLU A 101 11.94 -2.11 -2.42
CA GLU A 101 12.01 -1.27 -1.22
C GLU A 101 10.75 -0.40 -1.08
N PHE A 102 10.24 0.14 -2.19
CA PHE A 102 8.96 0.85 -2.19
C PHE A 102 7.80 -0.04 -1.72
N THR A 103 7.65 -1.24 -2.29
CA THR A 103 6.54 -2.13 -1.91
C THR A 103 6.68 -2.62 -0.48
N ARG A 104 7.91 -2.92 -0.03
CA ARG A 104 8.21 -3.28 1.36
C ARG A 104 7.82 -2.16 2.33
N TYR A 105 8.15 -0.91 1.99
CA TYR A 105 7.79 0.23 2.82
C TYR A 105 6.27 0.45 2.85
N LEU A 106 5.60 0.34 1.70
CA LEU A 106 4.15 0.48 1.59
C LEU A 106 3.39 -0.58 2.40
N GLN A 107 3.95 -1.78 2.57
CA GLN A 107 3.40 -2.87 3.39
C GLN A 107 3.68 -2.71 4.89
N ASN A 108 4.47 -1.72 5.31
CA ASN A 108 4.80 -1.52 6.72
C ASN A 108 3.56 -1.11 7.53
N PRO A 109 3.15 -1.89 8.55
CA PRO A 109 1.95 -1.57 9.32
C PRO A 109 2.05 -0.24 10.07
N ALA A 110 3.23 0.17 10.52
CA ALA A 110 3.41 1.43 11.23
C ALA A 110 3.09 2.65 10.33
N HIS A 111 3.55 2.61 9.08
CA HIS A 111 3.26 3.62 8.06
C HIS A 111 1.76 3.68 7.75
N LEU A 112 1.13 2.52 7.58
CA LEU A 112 -0.29 2.44 7.27
C LEU A 112 -1.17 2.93 8.43
N LEU A 113 -0.77 2.69 9.68
CA LEU A 113 -1.47 3.20 10.87
C LEU A 113 -1.41 4.73 10.93
N GLU A 114 -0.22 5.31 10.77
CA GLU A 114 -0.03 6.77 10.79
C GLU A 114 -0.93 7.46 9.75
N ILE A 115 -0.99 6.90 8.53
CA ILE A 115 -1.80 7.47 7.45
C ILE A 115 -3.29 7.21 7.65
N ALA A 116 -3.67 6.09 8.27
CA ALA A 116 -5.06 5.83 8.63
C ALA A 116 -5.59 6.87 9.63
N GLU A 117 -4.76 7.27 10.60
CA GLU A 117 -5.08 8.35 11.53
C GLU A 117 -5.20 9.71 10.82
N GLN A 118 -4.23 10.06 9.99
CA GLN A 118 -4.20 11.34 9.26
C GLN A 118 -5.36 11.49 8.26
N SER A 119 -5.66 10.42 7.53
CA SER A 119 -6.74 10.40 6.52
C SER A 119 -8.15 10.36 7.13
N GLN A 120 -8.25 10.13 8.44
CA GLN A 120 -9.51 9.97 9.16
C GLN A 120 -10.40 8.83 8.61
N ILE A 121 -9.80 7.84 7.94
CA ILE A 121 -10.50 6.72 7.32
C ILE A 121 -11.27 5.85 8.32
N LEU A 122 -10.81 5.87 9.57
CA LEU A 122 -11.37 5.11 10.68
C LEU A 122 -12.50 5.87 11.41
N LYS A 123 -12.73 7.16 11.11
CA LYS A 123 -13.84 7.89 11.73
C LYS A 123 -15.15 7.47 11.08
N THR A 124 -15.89 6.61 11.76
CA THR A 124 -17.29 6.34 11.42
C THR A 124 -18.11 7.60 11.70
N GLY A 125 -19.14 7.87 10.88
CA GLY A 125 -19.93 9.11 10.93
C GLY A 125 -20.63 9.44 12.27
N LYS A 126 -20.49 8.58 13.28
CA LYS A 126 -20.96 8.79 14.66
C LYS A 126 -19.97 9.54 15.57
N GLY A 127 -18.80 9.95 15.06
CA GLY A 127 -17.84 10.77 15.82
C GLY A 127 -17.09 10.02 16.93
N THR A 128 -17.26 8.70 17.03
CA THR A 128 -16.47 7.85 17.93
C THR A 128 -15.02 7.81 17.42
N GLN A 129 -14.07 8.15 18.28
CA GLN A 129 -12.67 7.94 17.96
C GLN A 129 -12.41 6.42 17.93
N PRO A 130 -11.90 5.89 16.81
CA PRO A 130 -11.60 4.48 16.68
C PRO A 130 -10.50 4.09 17.67
N GLY A 131 -10.65 2.94 18.31
CA GLY A 131 -9.63 2.40 19.19
C GLY A 131 -8.38 1.99 18.40
N GLN A 132 -7.25 1.81 19.09
CA GLN A 132 -6.03 1.30 18.47
C GLN A 132 -6.25 -0.09 17.83
N ASP A 133 -7.14 -0.91 18.42
CA ASP A 133 -7.55 -2.20 17.89
C ASP A 133 -8.30 -2.09 16.54
N ASP A 134 -9.13 -1.07 16.37
CA ASP A 134 -9.86 -0.81 15.11
C ASP A 134 -8.90 -0.40 13.99
N ALA A 135 -7.91 0.42 14.33
CA ALA A 135 -6.85 0.83 13.40
C ALA A 135 -6.02 -0.37 12.93
N LEU A 136 -5.66 -1.26 13.85
CA LEU A 136 -4.94 -2.49 13.54
C LEU A 136 -5.78 -3.45 12.70
N ALA A 137 -7.07 -3.61 13.02
CA ALA A 137 -7.99 -4.42 12.23
C ALA A 137 -8.13 -3.89 10.80
N PHE A 138 -8.23 -2.57 10.65
CA PHE A 138 -8.25 -1.92 9.33
C PHE A 138 -6.97 -2.19 8.55
N VAL A 139 -5.79 -1.97 9.14
CA VAL A 139 -4.51 -2.22 8.44
C VAL A 139 -4.38 -3.68 8.00
N ARG A 140 -4.85 -4.63 8.82
CA ARG A 140 -4.91 -6.06 8.46
C ARG A 140 -5.90 -6.38 7.34
N SER A 141 -6.93 -5.55 7.16
CA SER A 141 -7.90 -5.73 6.07
C SER A 141 -7.37 -5.30 4.69
N ILE A 142 -6.24 -4.59 4.66
CA ILE A 142 -5.59 -4.16 3.41
C ILE A 142 -4.98 -5.38 2.73
N VAL A 143 -5.35 -5.61 1.48
CA VAL A 143 -4.85 -6.72 0.69
C VAL A 143 -3.78 -6.22 -0.26
N PHE A 144 -2.58 -6.77 -0.12
CA PHE A 144 -1.48 -6.58 -1.06
C PHE A 144 -1.34 -7.81 -1.94
N ALA A 145 -1.15 -7.59 -3.25
CA ALA A 145 -0.90 -8.66 -4.21
C ALA A 145 0.35 -8.35 -5.01
N ASP A 146 1.28 -9.31 -5.02
CA ASP A 146 2.51 -9.22 -5.79
C ASP A 146 2.26 -9.31 -7.30
N PRO A 147 3.19 -8.79 -8.12
CA PRO A 147 3.13 -8.94 -9.57
C PRO A 147 3.05 -10.41 -9.98
N SER A 148 2.14 -10.72 -10.89
CA SER A 148 1.96 -12.05 -11.49
C SER A 148 1.89 -11.95 -13.00
N GLU A 149 1.98 -13.08 -13.72
CA GLU A 149 1.85 -13.09 -15.19
C GLU A 149 0.54 -12.44 -15.68
N LYS A 150 -0.53 -12.57 -14.90
CA LYS A 150 -1.84 -11.97 -15.21
C LYS A 150 -1.93 -10.48 -14.85
N ASN A 151 -1.19 -10.03 -13.83
CA ASN A 151 -1.18 -8.65 -13.35
C ASN A 151 0.26 -8.20 -13.06
N PRO A 152 0.92 -7.50 -13.99
CA PRO A 152 2.35 -7.18 -13.87
C PRO A 152 2.66 -6.07 -12.84
N GLY A 153 1.64 -5.51 -12.18
CA GLY A 153 1.79 -4.47 -11.16
C GLY A 153 1.50 -4.99 -9.77
N PHE A 154 2.19 -4.42 -8.78
CA PHE A 154 1.89 -4.61 -7.37
C PHE A 154 0.56 -3.91 -7.04
N THR A 155 -0.38 -4.63 -6.44
CA THR A 155 -1.72 -4.10 -6.21
C THR A 155 -1.98 -3.94 -4.71
N MET A 156 -2.47 -2.76 -4.32
CA MET A 156 -3.01 -2.46 -2.99
C MET A 156 -4.52 -2.32 -3.10
N ARG A 157 -5.27 -3.12 -2.31
CA ARG A 157 -6.72 -3.04 -2.21
C ARG A 157 -7.13 -2.67 -0.79
N VAL A 158 -7.95 -1.63 -0.69
CA VAL A 158 -8.41 -1.09 0.59
C VAL A 158 -9.92 -0.94 0.55
N ARG A 159 -10.60 -1.34 1.62
CA ARG A 159 -12.04 -1.17 1.78
C ARG A 159 -12.35 -0.27 2.95
N ALA A 160 -13.28 0.66 2.77
CA ALA A 160 -13.75 1.54 3.83
C ALA A 160 -15.15 2.06 3.55
N GLU A 161 -15.86 2.49 4.59
CA GLU A 161 -17.20 3.08 4.48
C GLU A 161 -17.16 4.53 3.95
N ASN A 162 -16.08 5.26 4.22
CA ASN A 162 -15.92 6.63 3.78
C ASN A 162 -15.11 6.71 2.47
N ARG A 163 -15.79 7.00 1.36
CA ARG A 163 -15.18 7.11 0.02
C ARG A 163 -14.11 8.21 -0.07
N GLU A 164 -14.32 9.36 0.56
CA GLU A 164 -13.38 10.49 0.48
C GLU A 164 -12.11 10.19 1.29
N ALA A 165 -12.29 9.71 2.52
CA ALA A 165 -11.18 9.30 3.36
C ALA A 165 -10.39 8.12 2.75
N LEU A 166 -11.07 7.20 2.05
CA LEU A 166 -10.45 6.12 1.28
C LEU A 166 -9.54 6.63 0.17
N GLY A 167 -10.01 7.59 -0.63
CA GLY A 167 -9.18 8.21 -1.68
C GLY A 167 -7.98 8.95 -1.10
N ASN A 168 -8.17 9.67 0.00
CA ASN A 168 -7.11 10.40 0.69
C ASN A 168 -6.08 9.45 1.31
N PHE A 169 -6.52 8.34 1.91
CA PHE A 169 -5.65 7.32 2.49
C PHE A 169 -4.76 6.69 1.42
N VAL A 170 -5.34 6.21 0.31
CA VAL A 170 -4.57 5.53 -0.75
C VAL A 170 -3.61 6.49 -1.45
N SER A 171 -4.03 7.73 -1.72
CA SER A 171 -3.13 8.72 -2.33
C SER A 171 -2.00 9.14 -1.39
N SER A 172 -2.29 9.34 -0.10
CA SER A 172 -1.29 9.70 0.90
C SER A 172 -0.33 8.55 1.17
N SER A 173 -0.81 7.30 1.23
CA SER A 173 0.04 6.13 1.46
C SER A 173 1.08 5.95 0.36
N LEU A 174 0.67 6.08 -0.90
CA LEU A 174 1.57 5.99 -2.05
C LEU A 174 2.55 7.17 -2.12
N LYS A 175 2.06 8.40 -1.90
CA LYS A 175 2.89 9.60 -1.95
C LYS A 175 3.94 9.58 -0.83
N GLN A 176 3.51 9.33 0.39
CA GLN A 176 4.38 9.33 1.57
C GLN A 176 5.40 8.19 1.48
N ALA A 177 5.00 7.00 1.00
CA ALA A 177 5.95 5.91 0.74
C ALA A 177 7.07 6.32 -0.24
N SER A 178 6.76 7.08 -1.28
CA SER A 178 7.79 7.57 -2.21
C SER A 178 8.74 8.59 -1.56
N VAL A 179 8.22 9.46 -0.70
CA VAL A 179 8.99 10.52 -0.02
C VAL A 179 9.94 9.91 1.01
N ASP A 180 9.42 9.00 1.82
CA ASP A 180 10.19 8.35 2.89
C ASP A 180 11.27 7.43 2.31
N LEU A 181 10.97 6.73 1.22
CA LEU A 181 11.98 5.97 0.48
C LEU A 181 13.10 6.90 0.00
N ALA A 182 12.77 8.03 -0.65
CA ALA A 182 13.76 8.99 -1.12
C ALA A 182 14.62 9.54 0.04
N GLN A 183 14.00 9.81 1.19
CA GLN A 183 14.69 10.27 2.39
C GLN A 183 15.60 9.19 3.00
N SER A 184 15.15 7.94 3.04
CA SER A 184 15.93 6.78 3.49
C SER A 184 17.18 6.58 2.62
N LEU A 185 17.00 6.59 1.29
CA LEU A 185 18.09 6.49 0.32
C LEU A 185 19.11 7.63 0.48
N LYS A 186 18.64 8.86 0.71
CA LYS A 186 19.50 10.02 0.97
C LYS A 186 20.31 9.86 2.27
N CYS A 187 19.70 9.33 3.33
CA CYS A 187 20.37 9.10 4.61
C CYS A 187 21.43 8.00 4.50
N GLN A 188 21.11 6.90 3.81
CA GLN A 188 22.04 5.79 3.59
C GLN A 188 23.23 6.18 2.72
N ARG A 189 23.02 7.07 1.73
CA ARG A 189 24.14 7.66 0.99
C ARG A 189 25.04 8.47 1.92
N ARG A 190 24.47 9.34 2.75
CA ARG A 190 25.25 10.17 3.68
C ARG A 190 26.06 9.36 4.69
N SER A 191 25.55 8.22 5.17
CA SER A 191 26.29 7.36 6.08
C SER A 191 27.44 6.62 5.40
N LYS A 192 27.27 6.18 4.14
CA LYS A 192 28.34 5.54 3.36
C LYS A 192 29.43 6.49 2.87
N ILE A 193 29.10 7.77 2.61
CA ILE A 193 30.08 8.77 2.15
C ILE A 193 30.93 9.33 3.30
N ARG A 194 30.61 9.08 4.57
CA ARG A 194 31.56 9.36 5.66
C ARG A 194 32.56 8.20 5.73
N PRO A 195 33.80 8.35 5.22
CA PRO A 195 34.84 7.43 5.65
C PRO A 195 34.94 7.54 7.17
N LEU A 196 35.18 6.43 7.83
CA LEU A 196 35.66 6.36 9.21
C LEU A 196 37.04 7.04 9.30
N GLY A 197 37.08 8.34 9.09
CA GLY A 197 38.26 9.19 9.19
C GLY A 197 38.17 10.01 10.46
N GLY A 198 38.94 9.62 11.47
CA GLY A 198 39.33 10.55 12.53
C GLY A 198 38.67 10.38 13.89
N ALA A 199 38.61 9.15 14.42
CA ALA A 199 38.67 8.96 15.87
C ALA A 199 39.86 8.04 16.21
N LYS A 200 41.07 8.50 15.90
CA LYS A 200 42.23 8.13 16.72
C LYS A 200 41.95 8.73 18.09
N VAL A 201 41.32 7.96 18.97
CA VAL A 201 41.35 8.22 20.40
C VAL A 201 42.83 8.10 20.77
N GLY A 202 43.51 9.24 20.81
CA GLY A 202 44.84 9.31 21.39
C GLY A 202 44.72 8.77 22.80
N HIS A 203 45.34 7.61 23.04
CA HIS A 203 45.75 7.22 24.37
C HIS A 203 46.69 8.32 24.87
N PHE A 204 46.13 9.36 25.49
CA PHE A 204 46.86 10.16 26.45
C PHE A 204 47.11 9.23 27.64
N ALA A 205 48.26 8.56 27.59
CA ALA A 205 48.90 8.10 28.80
C ALA A 205 49.25 9.32 29.64
N PRO A 206 48.82 9.42 30.91
CA PRO A 206 49.57 10.18 31.88
C PRO A 206 50.68 9.24 32.38
N GLN A 207 51.89 9.41 31.85
CA GLN A 207 53.09 9.14 32.65
C GLN A 207 53.05 10.12 33.83
N VAL A 208 52.73 9.62 35.02
CA VAL A 208 53.05 10.34 36.26
C VAL A 208 54.12 9.53 36.96
N GLY A 209 55.32 10.11 36.94
CA GLY A 209 56.50 9.61 37.59
C GLY A 209 56.32 9.54 39.10
N ASN A 210 56.91 8.48 39.64
CA ASN A 210 57.14 8.24 41.05
C ASN A 210 58.35 9.07 41.51
N VAL A 211 58.18 10.01 42.45
CA VAL A 211 59.23 10.42 43.40
C VAL A 211 58.54 10.90 44.70
N GLY A 212 58.86 10.25 45.81
CA GLY A 212 58.22 10.43 47.11
C GLY A 212 58.69 11.62 47.94
N ARG A 213 57.99 11.81 49.07
CA ARG A 213 58.52 12.39 50.32
C ARG A 213 57.52 12.21 51.46
N ALA A 214 57.87 11.35 52.42
CA ALA A 214 57.86 11.58 53.86
C ALA A 214 58.33 10.29 54.55
#